data_AF-A0A0A8Z1U0-F1
#
_entry.id   AF-A0A0A8Z1U0-F1
#
_cell.length_a   1.000
_cell.length_b   1.000
_cell.length_c   1.000
_cell.angle_alpha   90.00
_cell.angle_beta   90.00
_cell.angle_gamma   90.00
#
_symmetry.space_group_name_H-M   'P 1'
#
loop_
_entity.id
_entity.type
_entity.pdbx_description
1 polymer ?
#
loop_
_entity_poly.entity_id
_entity_poly.type
_entity_poly.pdbx_seq_one_letter_code
_entity_poly.pdbx_strand_id
1 'polypeptide(L)'
;MLSSLPICAAFQSKNNGKYLRYNVPDGEEANNQLLQLSGEDAVNPYTRFFIEPSAKHDGLVHIRCCYNNKYWVAQQGLPYQWWIAGSADEPEEDQTQESCTLFELKPVEGDSNNIRFSHARLGKYSGMFPYSNQANEVFQACLCVGDKEQWEQFTMVHLSPWVLPKHVCFKGDNGRYLSSQLHNGHQFLLFTSEDIGDPSVRHSTMATNDGTMLIKSDHFGQFWRRSDSIDQFSWIIANSSSNNNPDTLFKSVPFDDGKIGLVNMGNSQYCKRLIIVQIRNGLSATGHRDEPFSRLSFEEPVLSREINNIQFRPNQAKIYGQNELILDTASVTNNTSSVMSSASLTMEFTVEETRRWASSMTLRSPVRSAITSRTLTTVDGRSAVETGEFRGLYSWGATNVKRTKESVVLQVDVPPMTKVTVTCRARESSYDVPFSYRQVDKMIDGAEVSLPFDDGIYSGRNAHSIVYDFKEEKINQ
;
A
#
# COMPACT_ATOMS: atom_id res chain seq x y z
N MET A 1 -20.13 -9.61 4.41
CA MET A 1 -20.08 -8.13 4.46
C MET A 1 -19.14 -7.69 3.37
N LEU A 2 -19.58 -6.84 2.45
CA LEU A 2 -18.72 -6.22 1.45
C LEU A 2 -17.76 -5.31 2.21
N SER A 3 -16.51 -5.72 2.43
CA SER A 3 -15.48 -4.78 2.88
C SER A 3 -15.26 -3.82 1.73
N SER A 4 -15.87 -2.63 1.77
CA SER A 4 -15.51 -1.56 0.86
C SER A 4 -14.00 -1.33 1.02
N LEU A 5 -13.26 -1.36 -0.10
CA LEU A 5 -11.84 -1.01 -0.11
C LEU A 5 -11.64 0.33 0.63
N PRO A 6 -10.56 0.47 1.44
CA PRO A 6 -10.28 1.71 2.12
C PRO A 6 -10.18 2.86 1.11
N ILE A 7 -10.67 4.04 1.50
CA ILE A 7 -10.60 5.22 0.64
C ILE A 7 -9.16 5.71 0.64
N CYS A 8 -8.56 5.85 -0.55
CA CYS A 8 -7.25 6.49 -0.68
C CYS A 8 -7.44 7.98 -0.98
N ALA A 9 -6.75 8.83 -0.23
CA ALA A 9 -6.84 10.28 -0.39
C ALA A 9 -5.51 10.98 -0.13
N ALA A 10 -5.38 12.20 -0.65
CA ALA A 10 -4.42 13.19 -0.20
C ALA A 10 -5.17 14.41 0.35
N PHE A 11 -4.52 15.17 1.22
CA PHE A 11 -5.12 16.30 1.90
C PHE A 11 -4.34 17.57 1.60
N GLN A 12 -4.94 18.50 0.84
CA GLN A 12 -4.33 19.78 0.50
C GLN A 12 -4.75 20.85 1.52
N SER A 13 -3.79 21.51 2.16
CA SER A 13 -4.06 22.63 3.06
C SER A 13 -4.59 23.83 2.27
N LYS A 14 -5.65 24.45 2.79
CA LYS A 14 -6.20 25.70 2.25
C LYS A 14 -5.32 26.90 2.57
N ASN A 15 -4.54 26.82 3.63
CA ASN A 15 -3.69 27.91 4.11
C ASN A 15 -2.47 28.13 3.20
N ASN A 16 -1.77 27.05 2.81
CA ASN A 16 -0.52 27.16 2.03
C ASN A 16 -0.56 26.45 0.66
N GLY A 17 -1.65 25.75 0.32
CA GLY A 17 -1.81 25.02 -0.94
C GLY A 17 -0.97 23.75 -1.06
N LYS A 18 -0.19 23.39 -0.03
CA LYS A 18 0.65 22.18 0.01
C LYS A 18 -0.16 20.97 0.47
N TYR A 19 0.32 19.80 0.10
CA TYR A 19 -0.24 18.53 0.54
C TYR A 19 0.37 18.12 1.89
N LEU A 20 -0.46 17.53 2.75
CA LEU A 20 0.01 16.84 3.94
C LEU A 20 0.88 15.65 3.51
N ARG A 21 2.08 15.55 4.07
CA ARG A 21 3.01 14.44 3.81
C ARG A 21 3.54 13.84 5.10
N TYR A 22 3.78 12.54 5.07
CA TYR A 22 4.59 11.86 6.06
C TYR A 22 6.05 12.30 5.93
N ASN A 23 6.64 12.80 7.02
CA ASN A 23 8.05 13.13 7.02
C ASN A 23 8.88 11.87 7.27
N VAL A 24 9.56 11.41 6.22
CA VAL A 24 10.38 10.21 6.27
C VAL A 24 11.61 10.49 7.13
N PRO A 25 11.90 9.65 8.14
CA PRO A 25 13.15 9.73 8.87
C PRO A 25 14.38 9.75 7.95
N ASP A 26 15.05 10.90 7.90
CA ASP A 26 16.34 11.10 7.24
C ASP A 26 17.29 11.70 8.29
N GLY A 27 18.01 10.84 9.01
CA GLY A 27 18.85 11.23 10.15
C GLY A 27 18.11 11.35 11.48
N GLU A 28 18.63 12.18 12.39
CA GLU A 28 18.14 12.36 13.78
C GLU A 28 17.25 13.60 13.95
N GLU A 29 16.53 14.01 12.90
CA GLU A 29 15.63 15.15 13.00
C GLU A 29 14.45 14.90 13.95
N ALA A 30 14.12 15.91 14.76
CA ALA A 30 13.12 15.80 15.81
C ALA A 30 11.66 15.72 15.30
N ASN A 31 11.42 16.07 14.03
CA ASN A 31 10.11 15.99 13.36
C ASN A 31 9.93 14.69 12.55
N ASN A 32 10.86 13.74 12.66
CA ASN A 32 10.78 12.46 11.98
C ASN A 32 9.46 11.75 12.30
N GLN A 33 8.84 11.14 11.29
CA GLN A 33 7.55 10.45 11.38
C GLN A 33 6.33 11.35 11.61
N LEU A 34 6.52 12.65 11.88
CA LEU A 34 5.43 13.61 11.95
C LEU A 34 4.84 13.88 10.57
N LEU A 35 3.61 14.36 10.54
CA LEU A 35 2.97 14.82 9.32
C LEU A 35 3.26 16.31 9.12
N GLN A 36 3.61 16.71 7.91
CA GLN A 36 3.99 18.08 7.57
C GLN A 36 3.27 18.57 6.31
N LEU A 37 2.89 19.84 6.29
CA LEU A 37 2.22 20.50 5.15
C LEU A 37 3.25 21.06 4.16
N SER A 38 4.06 20.16 3.61
CA SER A 38 5.18 20.47 2.71
C SER A 38 5.20 19.60 1.44
N GLY A 39 4.14 18.82 1.19
CA GLY A 39 4.01 18.00 -0.01
C GLY A 39 3.70 18.84 -1.25
N GLU A 40 4.37 18.54 -2.35
CA GLU A 40 4.20 19.27 -3.62
C GLU A 40 3.09 18.68 -4.52
N ASP A 41 2.72 17.42 -4.30
CA ASP A 41 1.75 16.69 -5.13
C ASP A 41 0.93 15.67 -4.33
N ALA A 42 -0.20 15.22 -4.90
CA ALA A 42 -1.08 14.22 -4.29
C ALA A 42 -0.69 12.75 -4.59
N VAL A 43 0.34 12.52 -5.40
CA VAL A 43 0.64 11.20 -5.98
C VAL A 43 1.89 10.56 -5.39
N ASN A 44 2.67 11.28 -4.59
CA ASN A 44 3.82 10.77 -3.88
C ASN A 44 3.40 9.74 -2.80
N PRO A 45 4.15 8.63 -2.60
CA PRO A 45 3.86 7.68 -1.52
C PRO A 45 3.69 8.32 -0.13
N TYR A 46 4.40 9.42 0.12
CA TYR A 46 4.39 10.13 1.38
C TYR A 46 3.16 11.03 1.58
N THR A 47 2.46 11.44 0.51
CA THR A 47 1.29 12.35 0.58
C THR A 47 -0.04 11.63 0.54
N ARG A 48 -0.01 10.30 0.47
CA ARG A 48 -1.19 9.45 0.33
C ARG A 48 -1.51 8.73 1.63
N PHE A 49 -2.80 8.69 1.93
CA PHE A 49 -3.33 8.08 3.14
C PHE A 49 -4.53 7.19 2.82
N PHE A 50 -4.64 6.08 3.55
CA PHE A 50 -5.83 5.25 3.59
C PHE A 50 -6.72 5.68 4.75
N ILE A 51 -8.01 5.82 4.46
CA ILE A 51 -9.05 6.11 5.45
C ILE A 51 -9.86 4.84 5.63
N GLU A 52 -9.87 4.34 6.87
CA GLU A 52 -10.52 3.08 7.27
C GLU A 52 -11.61 3.41 8.31
N PRO A 53 -12.87 2.99 8.12
CA PRO A 53 -13.90 3.23 9.11
C PRO A 53 -13.60 2.47 10.42
N SER A 54 -13.91 3.09 11.55
CA SER A 54 -13.83 2.44 12.86
C SER A 54 -14.77 1.24 12.93
N ALA A 55 -14.32 0.17 13.60
CA ALA A 55 -15.14 -1.03 13.81
C ALA A 55 -16.14 -0.86 14.96
N LYS A 56 -15.85 0.02 15.93
CA LYS A 56 -16.66 0.21 17.16
C LYS A 56 -17.42 1.53 17.22
N HIS A 57 -17.04 2.54 16.42
CA HIS A 57 -17.58 3.90 16.57
C HIS A 57 -18.03 4.48 15.23
N ASP A 58 -19.35 4.64 15.06
CA ASP A 58 -19.92 5.24 13.86
C ASP A 58 -19.41 6.67 13.63
N GLY A 59 -19.02 6.97 12.39
CA GLY A 59 -18.52 8.29 11.98
C GLY A 59 -17.05 8.57 12.31
N LEU A 60 -16.39 7.70 13.08
CA LEU A 60 -14.94 7.80 13.32
C LEU A 60 -14.16 6.92 12.34
N VAL A 61 -12.93 7.35 12.06
CA VAL A 61 -12.04 6.69 11.11
C VAL A 61 -10.63 6.56 11.69
N HIS A 62 -9.93 5.55 11.22
CA HIS A 62 -8.48 5.46 11.28
C HIS A 62 -7.89 6.05 10.00
N ILE A 63 -6.79 6.77 10.11
CA ILE A 63 -6.04 7.29 8.97
C ILE A 63 -4.66 6.66 9.00
N ARG A 64 -4.22 6.09 7.89
CA ARG A 64 -2.98 5.33 7.80
C ARG A 64 -2.14 5.78 6.63
N CYS A 65 -0.84 5.98 6.84
CA CYS A 65 0.09 6.34 5.78
C CYS A 65 0.18 5.22 4.73
N CYS A 66 0.15 5.57 3.44
CA CYS A 66 0.39 4.60 2.37
C CYS A 66 1.84 4.10 2.37
N TYR A 67 2.79 4.98 2.66
CA TYR A 67 4.22 4.66 2.61
C TYR A 67 4.68 3.60 3.63
N ASN A 68 4.47 3.83 4.94
CA ASN A 68 4.96 2.92 5.98
C ASN A 68 3.88 2.00 6.56
N ASN A 69 2.65 2.08 6.05
CA ASN A 69 1.51 1.29 6.50
C ASN A 69 1.14 1.50 7.98
N LYS A 70 1.57 2.59 8.62
CA LYS A 70 1.30 2.92 10.03
C LYS A 70 0.19 3.95 10.21
N TYR A 71 -0.53 3.84 11.32
CA TYR A 71 -1.67 4.68 11.67
C TYR A 71 -1.23 6.02 12.25
N TRP A 72 -2.07 7.03 12.04
CA TRP A 72 -1.94 8.34 12.65
C TRP A 72 -2.24 8.23 14.15
N VAL A 73 -1.38 8.80 14.97
CA VAL A 73 -1.53 8.87 16.42
C VAL A 73 -1.06 10.23 16.92
N ALA A 74 -1.74 10.76 17.94
CA ALA A 74 -1.29 11.98 18.61
C ALA A 74 -0.17 11.68 19.61
N GLN A 75 0.95 12.39 19.50
CA GLN A 75 2.10 12.24 20.39
C GLN A 75 2.50 13.57 20.99
N GLN A 76 2.76 13.60 22.29
CA GLN A 76 3.28 14.80 22.93
C GLN A 76 4.79 14.90 22.66
N GLY A 77 5.23 16.02 22.11
CA GLY A 77 6.65 16.27 21.81
C GLY A 77 7.03 17.73 22.00
N LEU A 78 8.34 18.01 21.92
CA LEU A 78 8.83 19.38 21.95
C LEU A 78 8.41 20.14 20.66
N PRO A 79 8.14 21.45 20.73
CA PRO A 79 7.87 22.28 21.92
C PRO A 79 6.47 22.02 22.55
N TYR A 80 6.39 21.16 23.57
CA TYR A 80 5.18 20.78 24.35
C TYR A 80 3.85 20.87 23.59
N GLN A 81 3.77 20.19 22.46
CA GLN A 81 2.61 20.18 21.57
C GLN A 81 2.17 18.75 21.29
N TRP A 82 0.88 18.55 21.03
CA TRP A 82 0.37 17.29 20.50
C TRP A 82 0.59 17.28 19.00
N TRP A 83 1.57 16.51 18.53
CA TRP A 83 1.86 16.29 17.11
C TRP A 83 1.07 15.11 16.59
N ILE A 84 0.73 15.12 15.30
CA ILE A 84 0.22 13.93 14.63
C ILE A 84 1.38 13.22 13.93
N ALA A 85 1.61 11.97 14.32
CA ALA A 85 2.65 11.11 13.78
C ALA A 85 2.05 9.90 13.06
N GLY A 86 2.65 9.48 11.95
CA GLY A 86 2.30 8.25 11.24
C GLY A 86 3.11 7.06 11.76
N SER A 87 2.93 6.69 13.01
CA SER A 87 3.86 5.83 13.76
C SER A 87 3.20 4.67 14.53
N ALA A 88 1.87 4.62 14.64
CA ALA A 88 1.18 3.53 15.34
C ALA A 88 1.09 2.26 14.47
N ASP A 89 1.45 1.12 15.04
CA ASP A 89 1.48 -0.15 14.30
C ASP A 89 0.09 -0.78 14.12
N GLU A 90 -0.78 -0.62 15.11
CA GLU A 90 -2.13 -1.17 15.10
C GLU A 90 -3.15 -0.06 15.43
N PRO A 91 -4.40 -0.17 14.96
CA PRO A 91 -5.44 0.77 15.31
C PRO A 91 -5.84 0.62 16.79
N GLU A 92 -6.04 1.73 17.48
CA GLU A 92 -6.56 1.77 18.86
C GLU A 92 -7.88 2.55 18.89
N GLU A 93 -8.94 1.88 19.35
CA GLU A 93 -10.31 2.41 19.34
C GLU A 93 -10.84 2.78 20.74
N ASP A 94 -10.10 2.51 21.80
CA ASP A 94 -10.39 3.06 23.12
C ASP A 94 -9.99 4.54 23.18
N GLN A 95 -11.01 5.41 23.17
CA GLN A 95 -10.85 6.87 23.19
C GLN A 95 -10.20 7.39 24.49
N THR A 96 -10.02 6.56 25.51
CA THR A 96 -9.31 6.93 26.73
C THR A 96 -7.79 6.75 26.64
N GLN A 97 -7.33 5.86 25.77
CA GLN A 97 -5.90 5.51 25.62
C GLN A 97 -5.11 6.60 24.91
N GLU A 98 -3.90 6.88 25.41
CA GLU A 98 -2.97 7.81 24.74
C GLU A 98 -2.64 7.42 23.31
N SER A 99 -2.65 6.11 23.02
CA SER A 99 -2.42 5.53 21.70
C SER A 99 -3.61 5.59 20.75
N CYS A 100 -4.77 6.16 21.15
CA CYS A 100 -5.97 6.26 20.32
C CYS A 100 -5.65 6.83 18.92
N THR A 101 -6.09 6.11 17.88
CA THR A 101 -5.83 6.44 16.47
C THR A 101 -7.06 7.00 15.74
N LEU A 102 -8.13 7.26 16.48
CA LEU A 102 -9.42 7.67 15.92
C LEU A 102 -9.49 9.17 15.65
N PHE A 103 -9.97 9.50 14.45
CA PHE A 103 -10.28 10.85 14.02
C PHE A 103 -11.71 10.94 13.49
N GLU A 104 -12.29 12.14 13.57
CA GLU A 104 -13.53 12.50 12.90
C GLU A 104 -13.22 13.48 11.76
N LEU A 105 -13.75 13.21 10.57
CA LEU A 105 -13.62 14.09 9.40
C LEU A 105 -14.83 15.03 9.36
N LYS A 106 -14.67 16.26 9.85
CA LYS A 106 -15.77 17.22 9.94
C LYS A 106 -15.81 18.14 8.72
N PRO A 107 -16.91 18.18 7.95
CA PRO A 107 -17.10 19.18 6.91
C PRO A 107 -17.04 20.59 7.50
N VAL A 108 -16.50 21.53 6.74
CA VAL A 108 -16.51 22.95 7.10
C VAL A 108 -17.90 23.52 6.83
N GLU A 109 -18.49 24.18 7.83
CA GLU A 109 -19.80 24.84 7.68
C GLU A 109 -19.72 25.90 6.56
N GLY A 110 -20.64 25.83 5.59
CA GLY A 110 -20.65 26.70 4.42
C GLY A 110 -19.66 26.34 3.31
N ASP A 111 -18.78 25.34 3.51
CA ASP A 111 -17.84 24.85 2.51
C ASP A 111 -17.68 23.33 2.61
N SER A 112 -18.66 22.60 2.08
CA SER A 112 -18.73 21.14 2.15
C SER A 112 -17.61 20.42 1.38
N ASN A 113 -16.82 21.14 0.59
CA ASN A 113 -15.67 20.57 -0.14
C ASN A 113 -14.42 20.46 0.76
N ASN A 114 -14.44 21.11 1.92
CA ASN A 114 -13.32 21.13 2.85
C ASN A 114 -13.67 20.45 4.16
N ILE A 115 -12.66 19.81 4.75
CA ILE A 115 -12.78 19.06 6.00
C ILE A 115 -11.79 19.57 7.04
N ARG A 116 -12.09 19.28 8.31
CA ARG A 116 -11.20 19.42 9.45
C ARG A 116 -11.08 18.08 10.16
N PHE A 117 -9.89 17.76 10.61
CA PHE A 117 -9.66 16.57 11.43
C PHE A 117 -9.90 16.90 12.91
N SER A 118 -10.72 16.11 13.60
CA SER A 118 -10.88 16.18 15.05
C SER A 118 -10.35 14.89 15.69
N HIS A 119 -9.41 14.98 16.61
CA HIS A 119 -8.86 13.80 17.30
C HIS A 119 -9.84 13.31 18.37
N ALA A 120 -10.29 12.06 18.30
CA ALA A 120 -11.42 11.57 19.10
C ALA A 120 -11.16 11.63 20.61
N ARG A 121 -9.97 11.22 21.07
CA ARG A 121 -9.59 11.30 22.49
C ARG A 121 -9.42 12.73 23.00
N LEU A 122 -8.80 13.59 22.19
CA LEU A 122 -8.43 14.93 22.65
C LEU A 122 -9.61 15.91 22.51
N GLY A 123 -10.62 15.57 21.71
CA GLY A 123 -11.77 16.44 21.43
C GLY A 123 -11.39 17.76 20.74
N LYS A 124 -10.20 17.81 20.15
CA LYS A 124 -9.60 19.01 19.57
C LYS A 124 -9.33 18.81 18.08
N TYR A 125 -9.34 19.89 17.34
CA TYR A 125 -9.06 19.88 15.91
C TYR A 125 -7.57 19.90 15.62
N SER A 126 -7.21 19.35 14.47
CA SER A 126 -5.86 19.44 13.94
C SER A 126 -5.61 20.81 13.31
N GLY A 127 -4.36 21.22 13.38
CA GLY A 127 -3.88 22.52 12.98
C GLY A 127 -2.47 22.49 12.44
N MET A 128 -2.09 23.57 11.78
CA MET A 128 -0.73 23.75 11.29
C MET A 128 0.09 24.52 12.32
N PHE A 129 1.23 23.97 12.72
CA PHE A 129 2.14 24.70 13.58
C PHE A 129 2.73 25.92 12.84
N PRO A 130 2.69 27.11 13.45
CA PRO A 130 2.94 28.37 12.74
C PRO A 130 4.39 28.53 12.31
N TYR A 131 4.59 29.32 11.24
CA TYR A 131 5.89 29.83 10.86
C TYR A 131 6.33 30.91 11.86
N SER A 132 7.13 30.54 12.87
CA SER A 132 7.77 31.49 13.78
C SER A 132 9.23 31.72 13.42
N ASN A 133 9.71 32.95 13.59
CA ASN A 133 11.04 33.37 13.13
C ASN A 133 12.22 32.90 13.99
N GLN A 134 12.03 32.24 15.14
CA GLN A 134 13.15 31.74 15.96
C GLN A 134 12.77 30.48 16.76
N ALA A 135 13.70 29.52 16.78
CA ALA A 135 13.81 28.30 17.61
C ALA A 135 13.14 26.98 17.18
N ASN A 136 12.08 26.98 16.36
CA ASN A 136 11.34 25.73 16.03
C ASN A 136 11.13 25.50 14.52
N GLU A 137 12.08 25.90 13.68
CA GLU A 137 12.00 25.74 12.21
C GLU A 137 11.73 24.29 11.79
N VAL A 138 12.30 23.33 12.52
CA VAL A 138 12.13 21.88 12.28
C VAL A 138 10.65 21.45 12.37
N PHE A 139 9.84 22.11 13.19
CA PHE A 139 8.42 21.78 13.37
C PHE A 139 7.48 22.68 12.56
N GLN A 140 8.01 23.58 11.72
CA GLN A 140 7.18 24.43 10.89
C GLN A 140 6.30 23.59 9.97
N ALA A 141 5.04 24.01 9.86
CA ALA A 141 4.03 23.35 9.05
C ALA A 141 3.71 21.90 9.48
N CYS A 142 4.22 21.42 10.61
CA CYS A 142 3.83 20.13 11.17
C CYS A 142 2.38 20.15 11.63
N LEU A 143 1.69 19.04 11.44
CA LEU A 143 0.32 18.86 11.89
C LEU A 143 0.32 18.61 13.39
N CYS A 144 -0.43 19.44 14.11
CA CYS A 144 -0.60 19.34 15.55
C CYS A 144 -2.08 19.36 15.93
N VAL A 145 -2.41 19.02 17.17
CA VAL A 145 -3.75 19.14 17.74
C VAL A 145 -3.74 20.25 18.77
N GLY A 146 -4.64 21.23 18.60
CA GLY A 146 -4.60 22.47 19.38
C GLY A 146 -5.95 23.15 19.53
N ASP A 147 -5.93 24.33 20.15
CA ASP A 147 -7.12 25.15 20.38
C ASP A 147 -7.54 25.93 19.12
N LYS A 148 -8.66 26.67 19.23
CA LYS A 148 -9.45 27.20 18.09
C LYS A 148 -8.69 28.02 17.06
N GLU A 149 -7.59 28.66 17.47
CA GLU A 149 -6.80 29.55 16.61
C GLU A 149 -5.95 28.80 15.58
N GLN A 150 -5.80 27.46 15.69
CA GLN A 150 -4.91 26.68 14.83
C GLN A 150 -5.62 25.84 13.78
N TRP A 151 -6.95 25.93 13.60
CA TRP A 151 -7.69 24.97 12.76
C TRP A 151 -7.34 25.04 11.27
N GLU A 152 -6.60 24.03 10.80
CA GLU A 152 -6.30 23.86 9.38
C GLU A 152 -7.50 23.25 8.65
N GLN A 153 -7.70 23.66 7.40
CA GLN A 153 -8.78 23.16 6.55
C GLN A 153 -8.17 22.47 5.35
N PHE A 154 -8.74 21.31 5.00
CA PHE A 154 -8.19 20.46 3.97
C PHE A 154 -9.19 20.25 2.85
N THR A 155 -8.75 20.44 1.61
CA THR A 155 -9.42 19.85 0.46
C THR A 155 -9.00 18.39 0.37
N MET A 156 -9.98 17.48 0.44
CA MET A 156 -9.73 16.06 0.30
C MET A 156 -9.72 15.67 -1.19
N VAL A 157 -8.57 15.24 -1.68
CA VAL A 157 -8.41 14.76 -3.05
C VAL A 157 -8.59 13.25 -3.06
N HIS A 158 -9.68 12.76 -3.65
CA HIS A 158 -9.96 11.33 -3.76
C HIS A 158 -9.06 10.68 -4.81
N LEU A 159 -8.21 9.76 -4.38
CA LEU A 159 -7.26 9.07 -5.25
C LEU A 159 -7.73 7.65 -5.55
N SER A 160 -7.30 7.11 -6.70
CA SER A 160 -7.27 5.65 -6.82
C SER A 160 -6.26 5.12 -5.80
N PRO A 161 -6.52 4.00 -5.09
CA PRO A 161 -5.51 3.36 -4.25
C PRO A 161 -4.30 2.89 -5.05
N TRP A 162 -4.49 2.60 -6.34
CA TRP A 162 -3.44 2.09 -7.23
C TRP A 162 -3.20 3.02 -8.41
N VAL A 163 -1.93 3.27 -8.72
CA VAL A 163 -1.48 4.00 -9.90
C VAL A 163 -1.17 2.99 -11.00
N LEU A 164 -1.58 3.31 -12.25
CA LEU A 164 -1.23 2.47 -13.40
C LEU A 164 0.27 2.56 -13.68
N PRO A 165 0.88 1.48 -14.19
CA PRO A 165 2.26 1.55 -14.66
C PRO A 165 2.44 2.63 -15.72
N LYS A 166 3.67 3.16 -15.82
CA LYS A 166 4.02 4.19 -16.79
C LYS A 166 3.80 3.74 -18.24
N HIS A 167 4.06 2.47 -18.54
CA HIS A 167 3.88 1.90 -19.88
C HIS A 167 2.84 0.78 -19.81
N VAL A 168 1.80 0.86 -20.63
CA VAL A 168 0.66 -0.05 -20.59
C VAL A 168 0.13 -0.37 -21.99
N CYS A 169 -0.37 -1.59 -22.14
CA CYS A 169 -1.18 -2.04 -23.26
C CYS A 169 -2.55 -2.46 -22.71
N PHE A 170 -3.61 -1.74 -23.07
CA PHE A 170 -4.96 -2.03 -22.59
C PHE A 170 -5.60 -3.13 -23.43
N LYS A 171 -6.42 -3.97 -22.81
CA LYS A 171 -7.13 -5.07 -23.46
C LYS A 171 -8.60 -5.08 -23.07
N GLY A 172 -9.45 -5.15 -24.09
CA GLY A 172 -10.90 -5.08 -23.95
C GLY A 172 -11.51 -6.43 -23.57
N ASP A 173 -12.81 -6.44 -23.32
CA ASP A 173 -13.59 -7.65 -23.05
C ASP A 173 -13.61 -8.63 -24.24
N ASN A 174 -13.30 -8.15 -25.45
CA ASN A 174 -13.13 -8.97 -26.65
C ASN A 174 -11.77 -9.67 -26.72
N GLY A 175 -10.92 -9.55 -25.70
CA GLY A 175 -9.61 -10.19 -25.65
C GLY A 175 -8.57 -9.60 -26.60
N ARG A 176 -8.80 -8.38 -27.12
CA ARG A 176 -7.88 -7.68 -28.03
C ARG A 176 -7.29 -6.44 -27.40
N TYR A 177 -6.06 -6.13 -27.76
CA TYR A 177 -5.35 -4.93 -27.36
C TYR A 177 -5.90 -3.69 -28.07
N LEU A 178 -5.90 -2.57 -27.35
CA LEU A 178 -6.32 -1.27 -27.84
C LEU A 178 -5.21 -0.64 -28.71
N SER A 179 -5.42 -0.73 -30.02
CA SER A 179 -4.51 -0.26 -31.07
C SER A 179 -4.87 1.16 -31.53
N SER A 180 -3.85 1.99 -31.69
CA SER A 180 -3.93 3.34 -32.23
C SER A 180 -4.01 3.29 -33.77
N GLN A 181 -5.11 3.75 -34.37
CA GLN A 181 -5.35 3.64 -35.81
C GLN A 181 -5.92 4.92 -36.43
N LEU A 182 -5.46 5.24 -37.64
CA LEU A 182 -6.05 6.31 -38.43
C LEU A 182 -7.30 5.76 -39.15
N HIS A 183 -8.47 6.29 -38.82
CA HIS A 183 -9.73 5.92 -39.47
C HIS A 183 -10.51 7.19 -39.83
N ASN A 184 -10.90 7.32 -41.10
CA ASN A 184 -11.57 8.51 -41.66
C ASN A 184 -10.88 9.84 -41.30
N GLY A 185 -9.54 9.86 -41.27
CA GLY A 185 -8.76 11.06 -40.95
C GLY A 185 -8.63 11.38 -39.45
N HIS A 186 -9.17 10.55 -38.56
CA HIS A 186 -9.08 10.72 -37.10
C HIS A 186 -8.26 9.60 -36.45
N GLN A 187 -7.55 9.93 -35.36
CA GLN A 187 -6.67 9.02 -34.62
C GLN A 187 -7.45 8.21 -33.56
N PHE A 188 -8.21 7.22 -34.02
CA PHE A 188 -9.03 6.37 -33.16
C PHE A 188 -8.19 5.36 -32.35
N LEU A 189 -8.79 4.89 -31.26
CA LEU A 189 -8.29 3.82 -30.42
C LEU A 189 -9.25 2.63 -30.52
N LEU A 190 -8.79 1.51 -31.11
CA LEU A 190 -9.63 0.37 -31.47
C LEU A 190 -9.12 -0.95 -30.87
N PHE A 191 -9.99 -1.72 -30.19
CA PHE A 191 -9.66 -3.04 -29.62
C PHE A 191 -9.59 -4.11 -30.71
N THR A 192 -8.47 -4.16 -31.44
CA THR A 192 -8.35 -4.92 -32.70
C THR A 192 -7.10 -5.77 -32.80
N SER A 193 -6.02 -5.44 -32.09
CA SER A 193 -4.76 -6.18 -32.16
C SER A 193 -4.76 -7.37 -31.21
N GLU A 194 -4.13 -8.47 -31.63
CA GLU A 194 -3.95 -9.68 -30.81
C GLU A 194 -2.49 -9.81 -30.33
N ASP A 195 -1.60 -8.92 -30.78
CA ASP A 195 -0.17 -8.95 -30.52
C ASP A 195 0.27 -7.76 -29.67
N ILE A 196 0.83 -8.02 -28.49
CA ILE A 196 1.42 -6.99 -27.63
C ILE A 196 2.70 -6.37 -28.24
N GLY A 197 3.31 -7.05 -29.21
CA GLY A 197 4.42 -6.57 -30.03
C GLY A 197 4.04 -5.48 -31.03
N ASP A 198 2.74 -5.30 -31.31
CA ASP A 198 2.27 -4.27 -32.22
C ASP A 198 2.58 -2.87 -31.65
N PRO A 199 3.39 -2.04 -32.35
CA PRO A 199 3.78 -0.74 -31.82
C PRO A 199 2.60 0.20 -31.60
N SER A 200 1.45 -0.04 -32.23
CA SER A 200 0.23 0.77 -32.10
C SER A 200 -0.53 0.55 -30.78
N VAL A 201 -0.25 -0.55 -30.05
CA VAL A 201 -0.97 -0.89 -28.81
C VAL A 201 -0.38 -0.26 -27.55
N ARG A 202 0.77 0.40 -27.68
CA ARG A 202 1.53 0.96 -26.56
C ARG A 202 1.04 2.35 -26.19
N HIS A 203 0.83 2.53 -24.89
CA HIS A 203 0.43 3.80 -24.31
C HIS A 203 1.28 4.11 -23.08
N SER A 204 1.54 5.39 -22.86
CA SER A 204 2.21 5.88 -21.67
C SER A 204 1.25 6.64 -20.76
N THR A 205 1.32 6.39 -19.45
CA THR A 205 0.53 7.11 -18.45
C THR A 205 1.37 8.17 -17.74
N MET A 206 0.72 9.27 -17.33
CA MET A 206 1.33 10.33 -16.55
C MET A 206 0.33 10.78 -15.50
N ALA A 207 0.64 10.55 -14.22
CA ALA A 207 -0.17 11.03 -13.12
C ALA A 207 -0.11 12.55 -13.03
N THR A 208 -1.22 13.17 -12.65
CA THR A 208 -1.33 14.60 -12.38
C THR A 208 -1.41 14.86 -10.89
N ASN A 209 -1.16 16.11 -10.48
CA ASN A 209 -1.10 16.49 -9.07
C ASN A 209 -2.44 16.35 -8.33
N ASP A 210 -3.56 16.21 -9.04
CA ASP A 210 -4.91 16.04 -8.49
C ASP A 210 -5.36 14.56 -8.44
N GLY A 211 -4.46 13.61 -8.73
CA GLY A 211 -4.73 12.19 -8.69
C GLY A 211 -5.44 11.62 -9.92
N THR A 212 -5.64 12.45 -10.96
CA THR A 212 -6.03 11.98 -12.28
C THR A 212 -4.78 11.58 -13.09
N MET A 213 -4.97 11.21 -14.35
CA MET A 213 -3.87 10.86 -15.25
C MET A 213 -4.14 11.30 -16.68
N LEU A 214 -3.06 11.61 -17.38
CA LEU A 214 -3.02 11.69 -18.83
C LEU A 214 -2.60 10.33 -19.38
N ILE A 215 -3.17 9.95 -20.52
CA ILE A 215 -2.77 8.75 -21.27
C ILE A 215 -2.33 9.20 -22.64
N LYS A 216 -1.16 8.75 -23.09
CA LYS A 216 -0.55 9.12 -24.37
C LYS A 216 -0.47 7.89 -25.25
N SER A 217 -0.90 8.00 -26.51
CA SER A 217 -0.58 7.00 -27.53
C SER A 217 0.88 7.15 -27.91
N ASP A 218 1.68 6.11 -27.71
CA ASP A 218 3.10 6.15 -28.09
C ASP A 218 3.26 6.16 -29.62
N HIS A 219 2.31 5.57 -30.33
CA HIS A 219 2.27 5.54 -31.79
C HIS A 219 2.04 6.91 -32.42
N PHE A 220 1.07 7.68 -31.92
CA PHE A 220 0.80 9.03 -32.43
C PHE A 220 1.62 10.12 -31.74
N GLY A 221 2.18 9.84 -30.56
CA GLY A 221 2.87 10.83 -29.76
C GLY A 221 1.94 11.88 -29.14
N GLN A 222 0.64 11.60 -29.04
CA GLN A 222 -0.40 12.54 -28.60
C GLN A 222 -1.25 11.96 -27.46
N PHE A 223 -1.82 12.85 -26.64
CA PHE A 223 -2.68 12.48 -25.52
C PHE A 223 -4.06 12.03 -26.01
N TRP A 224 -4.60 11.03 -25.30
CA TRP A 224 -5.97 10.62 -25.36
C TRP A 224 -6.87 11.78 -24.96
N ARG A 225 -7.98 11.92 -25.67
CA ARG A 225 -8.98 12.95 -25.43
C ARG A 225 -10.35 12.44 -25.83
N ARG A 226 -11.36 12.76 -25.02
CA ARG A 226 -12.75 12.65 -25.43
C ARG A 226 -13.06 13.69 -26.50
N SER A 227 -13.48 13.23 -27.68
CA SER A 227 -13.94 14.07 -28.77
C SER A 227 -15.46 14.12 -28.80
N ASP A 228 -16.00 15.33 -28.77
CA ASP A 228 -17.39 15.66 -29.03
C ASP A 228 -17.62 16.17 -30.47
N SER A 229 -16.54 16.32 -31.25
CA SER A 229 -16.56 16.93 -32.57
C SER A 229 -16.72 15.94 -33.72
N ILE A 230 -16.57 14.64 -33.47
CA ILE A 230 -16.70 13.59 -34.50
C ILE A 230 -18.18 13.23 -34.66
N ASP A 231 -18.80 12.84 -33.55
CA ASP A 231 -20.21 12.45 -33.47
C ASP A 231 -20.67 12.44 -32.00
N GLN A 232 -21.91 11.99 -31.76
CA GLN A 232 -22.52 11.93 -30.43
C GLN A 232 -21.97 10.82 -29.51
N PHE A 233 -21.06 9.95 -29.99
CA PHE A 233 -20.63 8.75 -29.26
C PHE A 233 -19.42 8.98 -28.35
N SER A 234 -19.00 10.23 -28.13
CA SER A 234 -17.93 10.60 -27.17
C SER A 234 -16.69 9.71 -27.30
N TRP A 235 -16.18 9.57 -28.52
CA TRP A 235 -14.99 8.75 -28.80
C TRP A 235 -13.78 9.25 -28.05
N ILE A 236 -12.95 8.33 -27.58
CA ILE A 236 -11.60 8.65 -27.13
C ILE A 236 -10.65 8.51 -28.32
N ILE A 237 -10.04 9.62 -28.71
CA ILE A 237 -9.05 9.70 -29.79
C ILE A 237 -7.73 10.20 -29.24
N ALA A 238 -6.61 9.91 -29.91
CA ALA A 238 -5.29 10.33 -29.48
C ALA A 238 -4.76 11.47 -30.37
N ASN A 239 -5.32 12.67 -30.18
CA ASN A 239 -5.01 13.85 -31.01
C ASN A 239 -4.61 15.11 -30.23
N SER A 240 -4.58 15.04 -28.90
CA SER A 240 -4.41 16.22 -28.06
C SER A 240 -2.95 16.48 -27.71
N SER A 241 -2.56 17.75 -27.69
CA SER A 241 -1.34 18.25 -27.06
C SER A 241 -1.60 18.95 -25.72
N SER A 242 -2.87 19.15 -25.34
CA SER A 242 -3.26 19.75 -24.06
C SER A 242 -3.13 18.73 -22.93
N ASN A 243 -2.67 19.23 -21.77
CA ASN A 243 -2.48 18.49 -20.52
C ASN A 243 -3.35 19.04 -19.36
N ASN A 244 -4.27 19.97 -19.66
CA ASN A 244 -5.10 20.66 -18.66
C ASN A 244 -6.59 20.68 -19.03
N ASN A 245 -6.98 19.98 -20.09
CA ASN A 245 -8.38 19.86 -20.50
C ASN A 245 -9.03 18.66 -19.77
N PRO A 246 -10.18 18.81 -19.09
CA PRO A 246 -10.91 17.69 -18.48
C PRO A 246 -11.14 16.49 -19.42
N ASP A 247 -11.35 16.73 -20.73
CA ASP A 247 -11.50 15.66 -21.74
C ASP A 247 -10.24 14.82 -21.93
N THR A 248 -9.07 15.31 -21.53
CA THR A 248 -7.77 14.60 -21.59
C THR A 248 -7.42 13.89 -20.28
N LEU A 249 -8.16 14.16 -19.21
CA LEU A 249 -7.89 13.62 -17.88
C LEU A 249 -8.74 12.37 -17.63
N PHE A 250 -8.12 11.37 -17.00
CA PHE A 250 -8.74 10.09 -16.69
C PHE A 250 -8.48 9.69 -15.25
N LYS A 251 -9.39 8.90 -14.67
CA LYS A 251 -9.21 8.26 -13.37
C LYS A 251 -9.37 6.75 -13.51
N SER A 252 -8.46 5.98 -12.93
CA SER A 252 -8.59 4.54 -12.84
C SER A 252 -9.46 4.16 -11.65
N VAL A 253 -10.33 3.18 -11.85
CA VAL A 253 -11.18 2.62 -10.81
C VAL A 253 -10.95 1.11 -10.79
N PRO A 254 -10.36 0.53 -9.74
CA PRO A 254 -10.16 -0.91 -9.66
C PRO A 254 -11.49 -1.65 -9.48
N PHE A 255 -11.54 -2.86 -10.05
CA PHE A 255 -12.59 -3.84 -9.80
C PHE A 255 -12.04 -5.02 -8.99
N ASP A 256 -12.92 -5.74 -8.30
CA ASP A 256 -12.56 -6.89 -7.45
C ASP A 256 -11.96 -8.06 -8.23
N ASP A 257 -12.24 -8.15 -9.53
CA ASP A 257 -11.70 -9.16 -10.46
C ASP A 257 -10.31 -8.81 -11.02
N GLY A 258 -9.68 -7.75 -10.51
CA GLY A 258 -8.35 -7.29 -10.94
C GLY A 258 -8.36 -6.46 -12.23
N LYS A 259 -9.53 -6.24 -12.84
CA LYS A 259 -9.68 -5.32 -13.97
C LYS A 259 -9.77 -3.88 -13.48
N ILE A 260 -9.73 -2.96 -14.44
CA ILE A 260 -9.87 -1.52 -14.19
C ILE A 260 -10.97 -0.92 -15.06
N GLY A 261 -11.62 0.11 -14.55
CA GLY A 261 -12.39 1.06 -15.33
C GLY A 261 -11.57 2.34 -15.51
N LEU A 262 -11.71 2.99 -16.66
CA LEU A 262 -11.16 4.32 -16.90
C LEU A 262 -12.32 5.31 -16.99
N VAL A 263 -12.39 6.28 -16.08
CA VAL A 263 -13.40 7.34 -16.10
C VAL A 263 -12.80 8.57 -16.74
N ASN A 264 -13.44 9.12 -17.78
CA ASN A 264 -13.02 10.39 -18.36
C ASN A 264 -13.57 11.56 -17.52
N MET A 265 -12.72 12.54 -17.20
CA MET A 265 -13.11 13.64 -16.32
C MET A 265 -13.95 14.72 -17.02
N GLY A 266 -13.96 14.75 -18.35
CA GLY A 266 -14.74 15.71 -19.13
C GLY A 266 -16.25 15.44 -19.09
N ASN A 267 -16.67 14.18 -19.00
CA ASN A 267 -18.08 13.80 -18.91
C ASN A 267 -18.43 12.87 -17.73
N SER A 268 -17.46 12.52 -16.89
CA SER A 268 -17.61 11.61 -15.75
C SER A 268 -18.15 10.21 -16.11
N GLN A 269 -17.95 9.74 -17.35
CA GLN A 269 -18.40 8.43 -17.80
C GLN A 269 -17.24 7.43 -17.93
N TYR A 270 -17.56 6.14 -17.82
CA TYR A 270 -16.57 5.08 -18.03
C TYR A 270 -16.26 4.95 -19.52
N CYS A 271 -14.99 4.74 -19.82
CA CYS A 271 -14.54 4.33 -21.13
C CYS A 271 -14.92 2.86 -21.35
N LYS A 272 -15.52 2.56 -22.49
CA LYS A 272 -15.91 1.22 -22.89
C LYS A 272 -15.58 0.93 -24.34
N ARG A 273 -15.52 -0.36 -24.67
CA ARG A 273 -15.55 -0.81 -26.05
C ARG A 273 -16.96 -0.58 -26.63
N LEU A 274 -17.04 0.17 -27.73
CA LEU A 274 -18.28 0.45 -28.45
C LEU A 274 -18.19 -0.08 -29.88
N ILE A 275 -19.31 -0.64 -30.35
CA ILE A 275 -19.49 -1.04 -31.76
C ILE A 275 -20.65 -0.23 -32.32
N ILE A 276 -20.37 0.57 -33.35
CA ILE A 276 -21.39 1.17 -34.21
C ILE A 276 -21.10 0.79 -35.67
N VAL A 277 -22.02 1.15 -36.58
CA VAL A 277 -21.94 0.74 -38.00
C VAL A 277 -20.62 1.17 -38.65
N GLN A 278 -20.15 2.39 -38.38
CA GLN A 278 -18.97 2.97 -39.03
C GLN A 278 -17.66 2.62 -38.29
N ILE A 279 -17.71 2.43 -36.98
CA ILE A 279 -16.54 2.23 -36.12
C ILE A 279 -16.80 1.02 -35.23
N ARG A 280 -16.06 -0.06 -35.49
CA ARG A 280 -16.16 -1.29 -34.71
C ARG A 280 -15.07 -1.33 -33.66
N ASN A 281 -15.45 -1.69 -32.43
CA ASN A 281 -14.55 -1.90 -31.30
C ASN A 281 -13.75 -0.65 -30.89
N GLY A 282 -14.30 0.55 -31.07
CA GLY A 282 -13.65 1.78 -30.64
C GLY A 282 -13.77 2.03 -29.13
N LEU A 283 -12.85 2.80 -28.58
CA LEU A 283 -12.92 3.28 -27.19
C LEU A 283 -13.81 4.52 -27.10
N SER A 284 -14.86 4.47 -26.29
CA SER A 284 -15.82 5.56 -26.11
C SER A 284 -16.09 5.79 -24.63
N ALA A 285 -16.17 7.05 -24.19
CA ALA A 285 -16.57 7.42 -22.83
C ALA A 285 -18.10 7.52 -22.72
N THR A 286 -18.81 6.40 -22.96
CA THR A 286 -20.28 6.29 -22.86
C THR A 286 -20.73 5.14 -21.95
N GLY A 287 -19.80 4.57 -21.19
CA GLY A 287 -20.03 3.40 -20.35
C GLY A 287 -20.45 3.74 -18.93
N HIS A 288 -21.07 2.74 -18.31
CA HIS A 288 -21.33 2.68 -16.89
C HIS A 288 -20.44 1.63 -16.20
N ARG A 289 -20.33 1.72 -14.87
CA ARG A 289 -19.49 0.84 -14.04
C ARG A 289 -19.85 -0.64 -14.18
N ASP A 290 -21.13 -0.95 -14.33
CA ASP A 290 -21.65 -2.32 -14.33
C ASP A 290 -21.54 -3.00 -15.70
N GLU A 291 -21.18 -2.26 -16.75
CA GLU A 291 -21.05 -2.81 -18.09
C GLU A 291 -19.77 -3.65 -18.23
N PRO A 292 -19.85 -4.89 -18.74
CA PRO A 292 -18.66 -5.71 -19.04
C PRO A 292 -17.68 -5.02 -20.00
N PHE A 293 -18.21 -4.22 -20.94
CA PHE A 293 -17.44 -3.50 -21.95
C PHE A 293 -16.59 -2.34 -21.36
N SER A 294 -16.91 -1.89 -20.15
CA SER A 294 -16.17 -0.86 -19.40
C SER A 294 -15.02 -1.42 -18.57
N ARG A 295 -14.88 -2.75 -18.51
CA ARG A 295 -13.88 -3.45 -17.69
C ARG A 295 -12.68 -3.83 -18.56
N LEU A 296 -11.59 -3.09 -18.40
CA LEU A 296 -10.36 -3.28 -19.15
C LEU A 296 -9.36 -4.08 -18.32
N SER A 297 -8.61 -4.96 -18.96
CA SER A 297 -7.33 -5.44 -18.43
C SER A 297 -6.20 -4.59 -19.00
N PHE A 298 -5.03 -4.67 -18.38
CA PHE A 298 -3.81 -4.07 -18.93
C PHE A 298 -2.63 -5.00 -18.70
N GLU A 299 -1.64 -4.86 -19.57
CA GLU A 299 -0.36 -5.56 -19.50
C GLU A 299 0.76 -4.53 -19.70
N GLU A 300 1.92 -4.75 -19.11
CA GLU A 300 3.10 -3.92 -19.35
C GLU A 300 3.89 -4.49 -20.54
N PRO A 301 4.29 -3.67 -21.54
CA PRO A 301 5.06 -4.14 -22.69
C PRO A 301 6.55 -4.38 -22.34
N VAL A 302 6.80 -5.24 -21.36
CA VAL A 302 8.10 -5.52 -20.74
C VAL A 302 8.51 -6.97 -21.01
N LEU A 303 9.71 -7.16 -21.58
CA LEU A 303 10.31 -8.48 -21.84
C LEU A 303 10.96 -9.06 -20.59
N SER A 304 11.65 -8.22 -19.83
CA SER A 304 12.31 -8.62 -18.59
C SER A 304 12.41 -7.44 -17.64
N ARG A 305 12.24 -7.73 -16.35
CA ARG A 305 12.35 -6.76 -15.25
C ARG A 305 13.43 -7.20 -14.28
N GLU A 306 14.28 -6.27 -13.87
CA GLU A 306 15.21 -6.42 -12.75
C GLU A 306 14.84 -5.42 -11.65
N ILE A 307 14.80 -5.91 -10.42
CA ILE A 307 14.66 -5.08 -9.21
C ILE A 307 15.97 -5.19 -8.43
N ASN A 308 16.65 -4.06 -8.28
CA ASN A 308 17.94 -3.97 -7.59
C ASN A 308 18.04 -2.70 -6.74
N ASN A 309 19.20 -2.51 -6.10
CA ASN A 309 19.49 -1.39 -5.20
C ASN A 309 18.39 -1.20 -4.13
N ILE A 310 17.94 -2.30 -3.52
CA ILE A 310 16.91 -2.28 -2.49
C ILE A 310 17.50 -1.74 -1.19
N GLN A 311 16.90 -0.69 -0.65
CA GLN A 311 17.31 -0.07 0.62
C GLN A 311 16.13 -0.10 1.59
N PHE A 312 16.20 -1.00 2.56
CA PHE A 312 15.19 -1.14 3.61
C PHE A 312 15.27 0.01 4.62
N ARG A 313 14.12 0.33 5.23
CA ARG A 313 14.02 1.25 6.37
C ARG A 313 13.43 0.54 7.62
N PRO A 314 14.21 -0.31 8.30
CA PRO A 314 13.72 -1.09 9.45
C PRO A 314 13.21 -0.26 10.63
N ASN A 315 13.74 0.96 10.80
CA ASN A 315 13.26 1.91 11.81
C ASN A 315 11.82 2.39 11.59
N GLN A 316 11.26 2.11 10.41
CA GLN A 316 9.87 2.40 10.05
C GLN A 316 9.03 1.12 9.92
N ALA A 317 9.58 -0.02 10.36
CA ALA A 317 8.86 -1.28 10.31
C ALA A 317 7.59 -1.21 11.15
N LYS A 318 6.48 -1.65 10.57
CA LYS A 318 5.22 -1.92 11.28
C LYS A 318 5.25 -3.36 11.77
N ILE A 319 4.96 -3.63 13.03
CA ILE A 319 4.86 -4.98 13.58
C ILE A 319 3.47 -5.18 14.17
N TYR A 320 2.77 -6.24 13.76
CA TYR A 320 1.35 -6.39 14.08
C TYR A 320 0.92 -7.86 14.11
N GLY A 321 -0.29 -8.11 14.62
CA GLY A 321 -0.89 -9.44 14.63
C GLY A 321 -0.10 -10.45 15.46
N GLN A 322 0.38 -10.01 16.64
CA GLN A 322 1.13 -10.86 17.56
C GLN A 322 0.22 -11.95 18.15
N ASN A 323 0.59 -13.21 17.96
CA ASN A 323 -0.16 -14.35 18.49
C ASN A 323 0.77 -15.35 19.18
N GLU A 324 0.27 -16.00 20.23
CA GLU A 324 0.97 -17.13 20.85
C GLU A 324 0.73 -18.42 20.06
N LEU A 325 1.80 -19.19 19.86
CA LEU A 325 1.79 -20.48 19.19
C LEU A 325 2.32 -21.55 20.15
N ILE A 326 1.66 -22.72 20.17
CA ILE A 326 2.25 -23.94 20.71
C ILE A 326 2.86 -24.70 19.53
N LEU A 327 4.17 -24.88 19.56
CA LEU A 327 4.92 -25.53 18.48
C LEU A 327 4.93 -27.05 18.64
N ASP A 328 5.12 -27.53 19.87
CA ASP A 328 5.07 -28.95 20.20
C ASP A 328 4.83 -29.17 21.70
N THR A 329 4.46 -30.37 22.09
CA THR A 329 4.37 -30.80 23.49
C THR A 329 4.87 -32.23 23.64
N ALA A 330 5.86 -32.40 24.50
CA ALA A 330 6.41 -33.71 24.85
C ALA A 330 6.20 -33.99 26.34
N SER A 331 6.13 -35.26 26.72
CA SER A 331 6.01 -35.63 28.14
C SER A 331 6.75 -36.91 28.45
N VAL A 332 7.24 -36.99 29.68
CA VAL A 332 7.91 -38.16 30.25
C VAL A 332 7.32 -38.44 31.62
N THR A 333 7.15 -39.72 31.91
CA THR A 333 6.50 -40.20 33.13
C THR A 333 7.48 -41.05 33.92
N ASN A 334 7.66 -40.72 35.20
CA ASN A 334 8.41 -41.53 36.14
C ASN A 334 7.47 -42.24 37.12
N ASN A 335 7.30 -43.56 36.91
CA ASN A 335 6.50 -44.43 37.77
C ASN A 335 7.32 -45.11 38.89
N THR A 336 8.55 -44.66 39.13
CA THR A 336 9.42 -45.23 40.16
C THR A 336 9.43 -44.37 41.42
N SER A 337 9.93 -44.95 42.51
CA SER A 337 10.12 -44.26 43.80
C SER A 337 11.40 -43.41 43.86
N SER A 338 12.21 -43.40 42.81
CA SER A 338 13.46 -42.63 42.69
C SER A 338 13.36 -41.57 41.59
N VAL A 339 14.16 -40.51 41.66
CA VAL A 339 14.27 -39.51 40.58
C VAL A 339 14.79 -40.20 39.31
N MET A 340 14.16 -39.92 38.18
CA MET A 340 14.68 -40.28 36.86
C MET A 340 15.50 -39.10 36.34
N SER A 341 16.83 -39.17 36.50
CA SER A 341 17.73 -38.09 36.13
C SER A 341 18.00 -38.04 34.63
N SER A 342 18.11 -36.82 34.08
CA SER A 342 18.43 -36.56 32.67
C SER A 342 17.59 -37.38 31.69
N ALA A 343 16.27 -37.40 31.90
CA ALA A 343 15.35 -37.97 30.94
C ALA A 343 15.33 -37.12 29.66
N SER A 344 15.48 -37.77 28.51
CA SER A 344 15.52 -37.11 27.21
C SER A 344 14.10 -36.93 26.66
N LEU A 345 13.71 -35.68 26.42
CA LEU A 345 12.50 -35.30 25.71
C LEU A 345 12.86 -34.77 24.33
N THR A 346 12.35 -35.38 23.29
CA THR A 346 12.52 -34.91 21.91
C THR A 346 11.25 -34.19 21.48
N MET A 347 11.40 -33.00 20.93
CA MET A 347 10.33 -32.22 20.31
C MET A 347 10.68 -31.97 18.86
N GLU A 348 9.70 -32.15 17.98
CA GLU A 348 9.84 -31.96 16.53
C GLU A 348 8.74 -31.04 16.04
N PHE A 349 9.13 -29.87 15.53
CA PHE A 349 8.17 -28.89 15.02
C PHE A 349 8.65 -28.27 13.72
N THR A 350 7.71 -27.70 12.97
CA THR A 350 8.00 -26.97 11.73
C THR A 350 7.66 -25.51 11.93
N VAL A 351 8.62 -24.63 11.69
CA VAL A 351 8.40 -23.18 11.68
C VAL A 351 8.18 -22.72 10.24
N GLU A 352 7.15 -21.91 10.04
CA GLU A 352 6.85 -21.26 8.77
C GLU A 352 7.30 -19.79 8.79
N GLU A 353 7.97 -19.38 7.72
CA GLU A 353 8.35 -18.00 7.45
C GLU A 353 7.76 -17.59 6.11
N THR A 354 7.09 -16.45 6.07
CA THR A 354 6.57 -15.86 4.83
C THR A 354 7.26 -14.55 4.52
N ARG A 355 7.45 -14.27 3.23
CA ARG A 355 8.06 -13.04 2.73
C ARG A 355 7.45 -12.61 1.41
N ARG A 356 7.36 -11.30 1.21
CA ARG A 356 6.72 -10.69 0.04
C ARG A 356 7.30 -9.31 -0.21
N TRP A 357 7.85 -9.08 -1.41
CA TRP A 357 8.15 -7.76 -1.95
C TRP A 357 6.96 -7.27 -2.78
N ALA A 358 6.50 -6.06 -2.50
CA ALA A 358 5.41 -5.42 -3.21
C ALA A 358 5.63 -3.90 -3.27
N SER A 359 4.73 -3.20 -3.98
CA SER A 359 4.61 -1.74 -3.92
C SER A 359 3.32 -1.39 -3.17
N SER A 360 3.37 -0.30 -2.39
CA SER A 360 2.20 0.30 -1.74
C SER A 360 1.30 1.07 -2.69
N MET A 361 1.75 1.32 -3.92
CA MET A 361 1.15 2.27 -4.86
C MET A 361 0.80 1.69 -6.22
N THR A 362 1.65 0.83 -6.77
CA THR A 362 1.45 0.27 -8.11
C THR A 362 0.63 -1.01 -8.00
N LEU A 363 -0.34 -1.16 -8.92
CA LEU A 363 -1.13 -2.38 -8.98
C LEU A 363 -0.21 -3.58 -9.28
N ARG A 364 -0.58 -4.77 -8.79
CA ARG A 364 0.17 -6.01 -9.03
C ARG A 364 0.51 -6.16 -10.51
N SER A 365 1.79 -6.03 -10.83
CA SER A 365 2.31 -6.35 -12.14
C SER A 365 2.45 -7.87 -12.31
N PRO A 366 1.93 -8.47 -13.39
CA PRO A 366 2.14 -9.89 -13.68
C PRO A 366 3.57 -10.19 -14.18
N VAL A 367 4.39 -9.17 -14.43
CA VAL A 367 5.77 -9.33 -14.93
C VAL A 367 6.62 -10.05 -13.87
N ARG A 368 7.25 -11.16 -14.26
CA ARG A 368 8.24 -11.83 -13.42
C ARG A 368 9.53 -11.02 -13.41
N SER A 369 10.00 -10.70 -12.21
CA SER A 369 11.18 -9.88 -11.99
C SER A 369 12.33 -10.72 -11.48
N ALA A 370 13.53 -10.50 -12.01
CA ALA A 370 14.76 -10.91 -11.34
C ALA A 370 15.00 -9.97 -10.15
N ILE A 371 15.16 -10.52 -8.96
CA ILE A 371 15.40 -9.75 -7.74
C ILE A 371 16.66 -10.25 -7.04
N THR A 372 17.45 -9.29 -6.55
CA THR A 372 18.53 -9.52 -5.60
C THR A 372 18.26 -8.63 -4.39
N SER A 373 17.96 -9.24 -3.26
CA SER A 373 17.52 -8.54 -2.05
C SER A 373 18.02 -9.23 -0.80
N ARG A 374 18.33 -8.46 0.23
CA ARG A 374 18.45 -8.98 1.58
C ARG A 374 17.08 -9.41 2.10
N THR A 375 17.04 -10.34 3.05
CA THR A 375 15.79 -10.75 3.71
C THR A 375 15.78 -10.25 5.14
N LEU A 376 14.61 -9.79 5.59
CA LEU A 376 14.39 -9.35 6.95
C LEU A 376 13.45 -10.32 7.67
N THR A 377 13.58 -10.45 9.00
CA THR A 377 12.60 -11.11 9.87
C THR A 377 12.46 -10.35 11.18
N THR A 378 11.33 -10.54 11.89
CA THR A 378 11.18 -9.97 13.23
C THR A 378 11.97 -10.73 14.27
N VAL A 379 12.63 -9.98 15.16
CA VAL A 379 13.27 -10.49 16.39
C VAL A 379 12.56 -9.86 17.59
N ASP A 380 12.18 -10.71 18.54
CA ASP A 380 11.46 -10.33 19.78
C ASP A 380 10.22 -9.45 19.59
N GLY A 381 9.61 -9.50 18.40
CA GLY A 381 8.44 -8.71 18.05
C GLY A 381 8.69 -7.20 18.03
N ARG A 382 9.95 -6.75 17.91
CA ARG A 382 10.32 -5.31 18.04
C ARG A 382 11.07 -4.74 16.86
N SER A 383 11.78 -5.56 16.09
CA SER A 383 12.60 -5.04 14.98
C SER A 383 12.71 -6.05 13.85
N ALA A 384 12.72 -5.54 12.62
CA ALA A 384 13.07 -6.31 11.44
C ALA A 384 14.59 -6.31 11.27
N VAL A 385 15.22 -7.48 11.31
CA VAL A 385 16.67 -7.66 11.23
C VAL A 385 17.03 -8.47 9.99
N GLU A 386 18.16 -8.15 9.38
CA GLU A 386 18.70 -8.87 8.22
C GLU A 386 19.14 -10.28 8.60
N THR A 387 18.64 -11.27 7.85
CA THR A 387 18.88 -12.71 8.14
C THR A 387 19.51 -13.48 6.99
N GLY A 388 19.61 -12.86 5.80
CA GLY A 388 20.19 -13.51 4.64
C GLY A 388 19.91 -12.76 3.35
N GLU A 389 20.06 -13.48 2.23
CA GLU A 389 19.88 -12.94 0.89
C GLU A 389 18.94 -13.82 0.07
N PHE A 390 18.16 -13.18 -0.79
CA PHE A 390 17.33 -13.78 -1.80
C PHE A 390 17.80 -13.34 -3.18
N ARG A 391 18.06 -14.32 -4.05
CA ARG A 391 18.37 -14.10 -5.46
C ARG A 391 17.56 -15.06 -6.30
N GLY A 392 16.74 -14.54 -7.21
CA GLY A 392 15.94 -15.38 -8.09
C GLY A 392 14.87 -14.63 -8.86
N LEU A 393 14.06 -15.40 -9.59
CA LEU A 393 12.86 -14.89 -10.24
C LEU A 393 11.70 -14.83 -9.23
N TYR A 394 10.97 -13.73 -9.25
CA TYR A 394 9.88 -13.46 -8.33
C TYR A 394 8.76 -12.70 -9.04
N SER A 395 7.52 -13.13 -8.85
CA SER A 395 6.35 -12.38 -9.31
C SER A 395 6.03 -11.27 -8.31
N TRP A 396 6.03 -10.02 -8.75
CA TRP A 396 5.84 -8.88 -7.85
C TRP A 396 4.55 -8.99 -7.02
N GLY A 397 4.67 -8.88 -5.69
CA GLY A 397 3.56 -9.06 -4.76
C GLY A 397 3.12 -10.51 -4.50
N ALA A 398 3.86 -11.53 -4.94
CA ALA A 398 3.58 -12.93 -4.59
C ALA A 398 4.14 -13.30 -3.20
N THR A 399 3.43 -14.11 -2.43
CA THR A 399 3.96 -14.57 -1.13
C THR A 399 4.87 -15.79 -1.34
N ASN A 400 6.11 -15.71 -0.86
CA ASN A 400 7.01 -16.85 -0.75
C ASN A 400 6.94 -17.44 0.67
N VAL A 401 6.91 -18.76 0.76
CA VAL A 401 6.82 -19.50 2.03
C VAL A 401 8.04 -20.39 2.18
N LYS A 402 8.72 -20.29 3.30
CA LYS A 402 9.83 -21.17 3.72
C LYS A 402 9.38 -21.95 4.95
N ARG A 403 9.63 -23.25 4.96
CA ARG A 403 9.35 -24.13 6.10
C ARG A 403 10.65 -24.78 6.56
N THR A 404 10.93 -24.67 7.85
CA THR A 404 12.11 -25.26 8.47
C THR A 404 11.65 -26.27 9.51
N LYS A 405 12.14 -27.51 9.40
CA LYS A 405 11.93 -28.54 10.41
C LYS A 405 13.00 -28.40 11.47
N GLU A 406 12.57 -28.31 12.72
CA GLU A 406 13.43 -28.20 13.89
C GLU A 406 13.23 -29.44 14.77
N SER A 407 14.32 -29.92 15.35
CA SER A 407 14.32 -31.03 16.30
C SER A 407 15.13 -30.62 17.52
N VAL A 408 14.47 -30.53 18.66
CA VAL A 408 15.09 -30.10 19.92
C VAL A 408 15.04 -31.25 20.92
N VAL A 409 16.19 -31.53 21.54
CA VAL A 409 16.29 -32.50 22.63
C VAL A 409 16.53 -31.76 23.93
N LEU A 410 15.61 -31.89 24.87
CA LEU A 410 15.72 -31.35 26.23
C LEU A 410 16.02 -32.48 27.22
N GLN A 411 16.89 -32.19 28.18
CA GLN A 411 17.18 -33.07 29.31
C GLN A 411 16.46 -32.54 30.54
N VAL A 412 15.65 -33.39 31.18
CA VAL A 412 14.87 -33.02 32.37
C VAL A 412 15.01 -34.06 33.47
N ASP A 413 15.08 -33.62 34.72
CA ASP A 413 14.97 -34.52 35.87
C ASP A 413 13.48 -34.71 36.20
N VAL A 414 13.04 -35.96 36.29
CA VAL A 414 11.62 -36.30 36.53
C VAL A 414 11.49 -36.85 37.96
N PRO A 415 10.82 -36.13 38.88
CA PRO A 415 10.64 -36.59 40.25
C PRO A 415 9.93 -37.94 40.35
N PRO A 416 10.04 -38.65 41.49
CA PRO A 416 9.31 -39.90 41.71
C PRO A 416 7.81 -39.71 41.57
N MET A 417 7.12 -40.67 40.94
CA MET A 417 5.66 -40.67 40.78
C MET A 417 5.11 -39.40 40.12
N THR A 418 5.85 -38.82 39.18
CA THR A 418 5.49 -37.56 38.50
C THR A 418 5.55 -37.73 36.99
N LYS A 419 4.62 -37.06 36.30
CA LYS A 419 4.68 -36.79 34.86
C LYS A 419 5.17 -35.37 34.65
N VAL A 420 6.26 -35.20 33.91
CA VAL A 420 6.74 -33.90 33.42
C VAL A 420 6.25 -33.74 31.99
N THR A 421 5.53 -32.65 31.73
CA THR A 421 5.13 -32.23 30.40
C THR A 421 5.87 -30.94 30.05
N VAL A 422 6.50 -30.90 28.89
CA VAL A 422 7.16 -29.71 28.34
C VAL A 422 6.39 -29.25 27.13
N THR A 423 5.98 -27.98 27.13
CA THR A 423 5.32 -27.33 26.00
C THR A 423 6.26 -26.29 25.41
N CYS A 424 6.61 -26.45 24.14
CA CYS A 424 7.33 -25.44 23.36
C CYS A 424 6.35 -24.38 22.87
N ARG A 425 6.52 -23.14 23.33
CA ARG A 425 5.73 -21.99 22.91
C ARG A 425 6.57 -21.00 22.12
N ALA A 426 5.94 -20.29 21.19
CA ALA A 426 6.55 -19.20 20.46
C ALA A 426 5.54 -18.07 20.30
N ARG A 427 6.03 -16.91 19.87
CA ARG A 427 5.18 -15.82 19.37
C ARG A 427 5.34 -15.72 17.87
N GLU A 428 4.24 -15.45 17.18
CA GLU A 428 4.26 -15.14 15.74
C GLU A 428 3.83 -13.70 15.55
N SER A 429 4.61 -12.98 14.75
CA SER A 429 4.30 -11.60 14.38
C SER A 429 4.34 -11.45 12.86
N SER A 430 3.46 -10.59 12.34
CA SER A 430 3.57 -10.08 10.98
C SER A 430 4.30 -8.73 10.98
N TYR A 431 4.92 -8.39 9.87
CA TYR A 431 5.65 -7.14 9.74
C TYR A 431 5.60 -6.58 8.32
N ASP A 432 5.66 -5.25 8.21
CA ASP A 432 5.85 -4.52 6.96
C ASP A 432 7.04 -3.58 7.09
N VAL A 433 7.98 -3.63 6.16
CA VAL A 433 9.17 -2.77 6.15
C VAL A 433 9.23 -1.98 4.84
N PRO A 434 9.19 -0.63 4.90
CA PRO A 434 9.35 0.20 3.71
C PRO A 434 10.73 0.04 3.09
N PHE A 435 10.81 0.11 1.77
CA PHE A 435 12.08 0.15 1.06
C PHE A 435 12.01 0.99 -0.21
N SER A 436 13.14 1.58 -0.58
CA SER A 436 13.34 2.12 -1.91
C SER A 436 14.07 1.10 -2.78
N TYR A 437 13.90 1.20 -4.09
CA TYR A 437 14.51 0.29 -5.06
C TYR A 437 14.66 0.95 -6.42
N ARG A 438 15.40 0.28 -7.31
CA ARG A 438 15.50 0.65 -8.71
C ARG A 438 14.93 -0.47 -9.55
N GLN A 439 14.05 -0.11 -10.47
CA GLN A 439 13.51 -1.01 -11.48
C GLN A 439 14.22 -0.76 -12.81
N VAL A 440 14.65 -1.83 -13.46
CA VAL A 440 15.22 -1.81 -14.81
C VAL A 440 14.36 -2.71 -15.69
N ASP A 441 13.67 -2.10 -16.64
CA ASP A 441 12.81 -2.78 -17.60
C ASP A 441 13.45 -2.79 -18.97
N LYS A 442 13.53 -3.98 -19.56
CA LYS A 442 13.76 -4.14 -21.00
C LYS A 442 12.41 -4.23 -21.68
N MET A 443 12.07 -3.20 -22.43
CA MET A 443 10.80 -3.07 -23.13
C MET A 443 10.77 -3.96 -24.39
N ILE A 444 9.58 -4.22 -24.92
CA ILE A 444 9.37 -5.04 -26.13
C ILE A 444 10.06 -4.46 -27.38
N ASP A 445 10.24 -3.15 -27.46
CA ASP A 445 11.00 -2.50 -28.55
C ASP A 445 12.52 -2.54 -28.35
N GLY A 446 12.99 -3.20 -27.29
CA GLY A 446 14.40 -3.29 -26.94
C GLY A 446 14.93 -2.11 -26.14
N ALA A 447 14.12 -1.06 -25.88
CA ALA A 447 14.53 0.03 -25.02
C ALA A 447 14.76 -0.46 -23.58
N GLU A 448 15.75 0.13 -22.90
CA GLU A 448 15.99 -0.11 -21.49
C GLU A 448 15.57 1.14 -20.70
N VAL A 449 14.67 0.96 -19.74
CA VAL A 449 14.14 2.03 -18.90
C VAL A 449 14.52 1.72 -17.46
N SER A 450 15.18 2.67 -16.82
CA SER A 450 15.57 2.52 -15.42
C SER A 450 15.04 3.67 -14.58
N LEU A 451 14.28 3.33 -13.53
CA LEU A 451 13.59 4.29 -12.68
C LEU A 451 13.78 3.96 -11.19
N PRO A 452 14.00 4.98 -10.35
CA PRO A 452 13.96 4.83 -8.89
C PRO A 452 12.53 4.83 -8.38
N PHE A 453 12.29 4.12 -7.28
CA PHE A 453 11.00 4.03 -6.59
C PHE A 453 11.21 4.06 -5.09
N ASP A 454 10.30 4.74 -4.39
CA ASP A 454 10.26 4.86 -2.92
C ASP A 454 8.95 4.31 -2.33
N ASP A 455 8.31 3.38 -3.04
CA ASP A 455 7.00 2.84 -2.70
C ASP A 455 7.03 1.37 -2.28
N GLY A 456 8.21 0.80 -2.08
CA GLY A 456 8.39 -0.62 -1.77
C GLY A 456 7.94 -0.97 -0.35
N ILE A 457 7.25 -2.10 -0.21
CA ILE A 457 6.88 -2.70 1.07
C ILE A 457 7.28 -4.18 1.08
N TYR A 458 8.12 -4.53 2.05
CA TYR A 458 8.51 -5.89 2.33
C TYR A 458 7.70 -6.41 3.51
N SER A 459 6.76 -7.30 3.21
CA SER A 459 5.89 -7.92 4.19
C SER A 459 6.36 -9.33 4.52
N GLY A 460 6.20 -9.74 5.77
CA GLY A 460 6.42 -11.12 6.14
C GLY A 460 5.77 -11.50 7.47
N ARG A 461 5.96 -12.76 7.82
CA ARG A 461 5.48 -13.36 9.08
C ARG A 461 6.45 -14.44 9.50
N ASN A 462 6.82 -14.46 10.77
CA ASN A 462 7.68 -15.49 11.33
C ASN A 462 7.39 -15.73 12.82
N ALA A 463 7.69 -16.94 13.29
CA ALA A 463 7.78 -17.22 14.72
C ALA A 463 9.08 -16.64 15.30
N HIS A 464 9.02 -16.20 16.56
CA HIS A 464 10.13 -15.66 17.35
C HIS A 464 9.89 -15.92 18.85
N SER A 465 10.86 -15.55 19.69
CA SER A 465 10.78 -15.65 21.16
C SER A 465 10.32 -17.03 21.66
N ILE A 466 10.98 -18.10 21.18
CA ILE A 466 10.68 -19.48 21.54
C ILE A 466 11.05 -19.72 23.01
N VAL A 467 10.13 -20.29 23.79
CA VAL A 467 10.27 -20.62 25.21
C VAL A 467 9.74 -22.03 25.50
N TYR A 468 10.20 -22.62 26.61
CA TYR A 468 9.80 -23.96 27.04
C TYR A 468 9.18 -23.89 28.44
N ASP A 469 7.93 -24.32 28.53
CA ASP A 469 7.19 -24.32 29.79
C ASP A 469 7.07 -25.73 30.35
N PHE A 470 7.41 -25.88 31.63
CA PHE A 470 7.44 -27.16 32.32
C PHE A 470 6.23 -27.27 33.25
N LYS A 471 5.53 -28.41 33.17
CA LYS A 471 4.42 -28.75 34.05
C LYS A 471 4.66 -30.11 34.68
N GLU A 472 4.66 -30.14 36.00
CA GLU A 472 4.71 -31.37 36.79
C GLU A 472 3.32 -31.76 37.27
N GLU A 473 2.96 -33.02 37.05
CA GLU A 473 1.70 -33.59 37.52
C GLU A 473 2.00 -34.83 38.36
N LYS A 474 1.55 -34.84 39.62
CA LYS A 474 1.63 -36.03 40.47
C LYS A 474 0.73 -37.11 39.92
N ILE A 475 1.25 -38.33 39.86
CA ILE A 475 0.51 -39.50 39.42
C ILE A 475 -0.09 -40.12 40.69
N ASN A 476 -1.43 -40.16 40.75
CA ASN A 476 -2.10 -40.85 41.85
C ASN A 476 -1.84 -42.35 41.73
N GLN A 477 -1.54 -42.99 42.86
CA GLN A 477 -1.41 -44.45 42.97
C GLN A 477 -2.73 -45.15 42.71
#